data_AF-A0A9Q0RWB0-F1
#
_entry.id   AF-A0A9Q0RWB0-F1
#
_cell.length_a   1.000
_cell.length_b   1.000
_cell.length_c   1.000
_cell.angle_alpha   90.00
_cell.angle_beta   90.00
_cell.angle_gamma   90.00
#
_symmetry.space_group_name_H-M   'P 1'
#
loop_
_entity.id
_entity.type
_entity.pdbx_description
1 polymer ?
#
loop_
_entity_poly.entity_id
_entity_poly.type
_entity_poly.pdbx_seq_one_letter_code
_entity_poly.pdbx_strand_id
1 'polypeptide(L)'
;MSKHVSELNLYPVDGQYVAEINVPGTATSHLKTETVIILDRSGSMGDAVERIIQKVLPKFFSMLQCRPSDSFHLIAFDDEIEYYELKISELSNFDMGARDGTYMYETVTKLSELFEIFHKQNVELLRILTISDGEIADTEETIRAADKLAAYVTKFNMSVNSQAVRWYGKADTTALCCLLQLNNVTKSNLVESNYEEGLETTAKNWAELFASDKLMTDIILKGDKEIFLKNPWDTEATDNLRLQSGENVFWCKEKPSDLKIDTKSVKKTVNTSITYEKLQELLYERIDVVIDHMKMLKIIESASGKETMKLILDYFKRIEKEVPPTSEEGFKFSEILESIMNDTKVKNLTAAQKAEYLKEEVFVKKEVKTQKRTPRAVNEADNLKEFDDLINEISSKFQDFGVSFGVENSALSVRNLFLLAFLVMLMIFVLVIRKTLRTLTSEVKNM
;
A
#
# COMPACT_ATOMS: atom_id res chain seq x y z
N MET A 1 29.87 -11.16 9.28
CA MET A 1 28.57 -11.03 8.60
C MET A 1 28.00 -12.42 8.39
N SER A 2 26.95 -12.79 9.12
CA SER A 2 26.24 -14.07 8.91
C SER A 2 25.64 -14.08 7.50
N LYS A 3 25.93 -15.12 6.72
CA LYS A 3 25.22 -15.40 5.46
C LYS A 3 23.80 -15.82 5.82
N HIS A 4 22.89 -14.85 5.97
CA HIS A 4 21.47 -15.16 6.04
C HIS A 4 21.06 -15.68 4.65
N VAL A 5 20.90 -17.00 4.55
CA VAL A 5 20.29 -17.64 3.39
C VAL A 5 18.79 -17.45 3.56
N SER A 6 18.14 -16.75 2.63
CA SER A 6 16.69 -16.66 2.62
C SER A 6 16.08 -18.05 2.43
N GLU A 7 15.08 -18.36 3.25
CA GLU A 7 14.29 -19.58 3.16
C GLU A 7 12.94 -19.26 2.51
N LEU A 8 12.63 -19.99 1.44
CA LEU A 8 11.37 -19.91 0.71
C LEU A 8 10.46 -21.04 1.16
N ASN A 9 9.31 -20.67 1.72
CA ASN A 9 8.24 -21.61 2.05
C ASN A 9 7.28 -21.69 0.86
N LEU A 10 6.97 -22.91 0.43
CA LEU A 10 6.05 -23.19 -0.68
C LEU A 10 4.83 -23.93 -0.16
N TYR A 11 3.65 -23.46 -0.55
CA TYR A 11 2.36 -23.98 -0.12
C TYR A 11 1.54 -24.36 -1.37
N PRO A 12 1.32 -25.66 -1.64
CA PRO A 12 0.48 -26.09 -2.77
C PRO A 12 -0.97 -25.60 -2.61
N VAL A 13 -1.56 -25.03 -3.67
CA VAL A 13 -2.98 -24.62 -3.73
C VAL A 13 -3.45 -24.43 -5.18
N ASP A 14 -4.63 -24.94 -5.56
CA ASP A 14 -5.26 -24.84 -6.89
C ASP A 14 -4.33 -25.26 -8.05
N GLY A 15 -3.54 -26.33 -7.83
CA GLY A 15 -2.54 -26.79 -8.79
C GLY A 15 -1.33 -25.87 -8.98
N GLN A 16 -1.25 -24.79 -8.21
CA GLN A 16 -0.16 -23.82 -8.15
C GLN A 16 0.53 -23.86 -6.77
N TYR A 17 1.39 -22.88 -6.49
CA TYR A 17 2.01 -22.67 -5.18
C TYR A 17 1.88 -21.20 -4.75
N VAL A 18 1.48 -20.98 -3.51
CA VAL A 18 1.75 -19.71 -2.81
C VAL A 18 3.13 -19.80 -2.18
N ALA A 19 3.94 -18.79 -2.38
CA ALA A 19 5.32 -18.74 -1.94
C ALA A 19 5.53 -17.58 -0.98
N GLU A 20 6.21 -17.85 0.13
CA GLU A 20 6.55 -16.87 1.18
C GLU A 20 8.06 -16.88 1.37
N ILE A 21 8.69 -15.70 1.26
CA ILE A 21 10.12 -15.53 1.52
C ILE A 21 10.36 -14.28 2.35
N ASN A 22 11.20 -14.42 3.38
CA ASN A 22 11.74 -13.28 4.09
C ASN A 22 13.13 -12.95 3.55
N VAL A 23 13.26 -11.74 2.99
CA VAL A 23 14.51 -11.24 2.44
C VAL A 23 15.17 -10.31 3.47
N PRO A 24 16.41 -10.58 3.91
CA PRO A 24 17.10 -9.70 4.84
C PRO A 24 17.32 -8.32 4.21
N GLY A 25 17.20 -7.27 5.01
CA GLY A 25 17.38 -5.89 4.53
C GLY A 25 18.75 -5.67 3.90
N THR A 26 18.76 -5.47 2.59
CA THR A 26 19.93 -5.05 1.83
C THR A 26 19.92 -3.54 1.60
N ALA A 27 21.09 -3.00 1.25
CA ALA A 27 21.22 -1.62 0.84
C ALA A 27 20.38 -1.37 -0.42
N THR A 28 19.61 -0.29 -0.41
CA THR A 28 18.86 0.22 -1.56
C THR A 28 19.83 0.55 -2.69
N SER A 29 19.68 -0.04 -3.87
CA SER A 29 20.29 0.50 -5.07
C SER A 29 19.31 1.38 -5.84
N HIS A 30 19.81 2.48 -6.39
CA HIS A 30 18.97 3.42 -7.13
C HIS A 30 18.72 2.87 -8.54
N LEU A 31 17.74 1.98 -8.68
CA LEU A 31 17.24 1.61 -10.00
C LEU A 31 16.61 2.82 -10.68
N LYS A 32 16.78 2.89 -12.00
CA LYS A 32 16.17 3.92 -12.82
C LYS A 32 14.65 3.75 -12.75
N THR A 33 13.99 4.68 -12.08
CA THR A 33 12.54 4.78 -12.00
C THR A 33 12.13 6.04 -12.73
N GLU A 34 11.26 5.92 -13.73
CA GLU A 34 10.70 7.10 -14.40
C GLU A 34 9.45 7.56 -13.66
N THR A 35 9.29 8.87 -13.52
CA THR A 35 8.11 9.48 -12.90
C THR A 35 7.36 10.29 -13.94
N VAL A 36 6.06 10.01 -14.07
CA VAL A 36 5.13 10.75 -14.92
C VAL A 36 4.14 11.49 -14.03
N ILE A 37 4.05 12.80 -14.20
CA ILE A 37 3.01 13.65 -13.62
C ILE A 37 2.00 13.93 -14.72
N ILE A 38 0.74 13.61 -14.45
CA ILE A 38 -0.39 13.94 -15.32
C ILE A 38 -1.17 15.04 -14.61
N LEU A 39 -1.24 16.22 -15.21
CA LEU A 39 -1.82 17.40 -14.59
C LEU A 39 -2.94 17.97 -15.45
N ASP A 40 -4.14 17.96 -14.90
CA ASP A 40 -5.24 18.76 -15.38
C ASP A 40 -4.88 20.24 -15.24
N ARG A 41 -4.99 20.98 -16.33
CA ARG A 41 -4.85 22.44 -16.32
C ARG A 41 -6.08 23.12 -16.90
N SER A 42 -7.25 22.50 -16.76
CA SER A 42 -8.53 23.11 -17.11
C SER A 42 -8.81 24.39 -16.33
N GLY A 43 -9.79 25.17 -16.80
CA GLY A 43 -10.06 26.51 -16.28
C GLY A 43 -10.51 26.48 -14.82
N SER A 44 -11.10 25.37 -14.36
CA SER A 44 -11.47 25.16 -12.97
C SER A 44 -10.27 25.10 -12.03
N MET A 45 -9.10 24.67 -12.52
CA MET A 45 -7.87 24.62 -11.74
C MET A 45 -7.34 26.03 -11.42
N GLY A 46 -7.51 27.01 -12.31
CA GLY A 46 -7.07 28.40 -12.11
C GLY A 46 -5.62 28.51 -11.60
N ASP A 47 -5.41 29.28 -10.54
CA ASP A 47 -4.08 29.48 -9.90
C ASP A 47 -3.52 28.20 -9.24
N ALA A 48 -4.32 27.14 -9.12
CA ALA A 48 -3.84 25.88 -8.58
C ALA A 48 -2.81 25.22 -9.48
N VAL A 49 -2.88 25.40 -10.80
CA VAL A 49 -1.89 24.85 -11.76
C VAL A 49 -0.49 25.38 -11.42
N GLU A 50 -0.34 26.70 -11.35
CA GLU A 50 0.92 27.36 -10.99
C GLU A 50 1.39 26.95 -9.60
N ARG A 51 0.47 26.94 -8.61
CA ARG A 51 0.77 26.52 -7.23
C ARG A 51 1.30 25.07 -7.20
N ILE A 52 0.67 24.15 -7.92
CA ILE A 52 1.06 22.74 -7.96
C ILE A 52 2.45 22.61 -8.56
N ILE A 53 2.65 23.14 -9.76
CA ILE A 53 3.91 23.05 -10.51
C ILE A 53 5.06 23.71 -9.75
N GLN A 54 4.92 24.97 -9.34
CA GLN A 54 6.04 25.76 -8.85
C GLN A 54 6.31 25.59 -7.36
N LYS A 55 5.32 25.13 -6.58
CA LYS A 55 5.40 25.10 -5.10
C LYS A 55 5.20 23.72 -4.50
N VAL A 56 4.24 22.92 -4.99
CA VAL A 56 3.96 21.59 -4.42
C VAL A 56 4.90 20.54 -4.98
N LEU A 57 5.02 20.41 -6.31
CA LEU A 57 5.83 19.37 -6.93
C LEU A 57 7.31 19.40 -6.50
N PRO A 58 7.99 20.57 -6.36
CA PRO A 58 9.36 20.60 -5.86
C PRO A 58 9.50 19.99 -4.46
N LYS A 59 8.53 20.23 -3.57
CA LYS A 59 8.51 19.66 -2.22
C LYS A 59 8.19 18.17 -2.26
N PHE A 60 7.23 17.76 -3.09
CA PHE A 60 6.89 16.35 -3.31
C PHE A 60 8.11 15.55 -3.76
N PHE A 61 8.82 16.02 -4.79
CA PHE A 61 10.03 15.37 -5.28
C PHE A 61 11.16 15.35 -4.23
N SER A 62 11.32 16.44 -3.47
CA SER A 62 12.28 16.45 -2.35
C SER A 62 11.93 15.41 -1.28
N MET A 63 10.65 15.15 -1.01
CA MET A 63 10.20 14.13 -0.04
C MET A 63 10.38 12.71 -0.57
N LEU A 64 10.32 12.51 -1.89
CA LEU A 64 10.73 11.28 -2.56
C LEU A 64 12.25 11.10 -2.66
N GLN A 65 13.02 12.04 -2.08
CA GLN A 65 14.49 12.06 -2.10
C GLN A 65 15.08 12.17 -3.52
N CYS A 66 14.31 12.72 -4.46
CA CYS A 66 14.81 13.03 -5.80
C CYS A 66 15.77 14.23 -5.75
N ARG A 67 16.78 14.22 -6.62
CA ARG A 67 17.76 15.30 -6.75
C ARG A 67 17.21 16.38 -7.69
N PRO A 68 17.58 17.65 -7.53
CA PRO A 68 17.16 18.72 -8.45
C PRO A 68 17.52 18.46 -9.92
N SER A 69 18.56 17.67 -10.19
CA SER A 69 18.99 17.30 -11.53
C SER A 69 18.22 16.14 -12.16
N ASP A 70 17.45 15.40 -11.37
CA ASP A 70 16.70 14.25 -11.89
C ASP A 70 15.55 14.75 -12.78
N SER A 71 15.31 14.03 -13.88
CA SER A 71 14.26 14.32 -14.85
C SER A 71 12.95 13.62 -14.48
N PHE A 72 11.85 14.19 -14.92
CA PHE A 72 10.53 13.57 -14.88
C PHE A 72 9.72 14.00 -16.11
N HIS A 73 8.63 13.30 -16.38
CA HIS A 73 7.73 13.58 -17.48
C HIS A 73 6.49 14.30 -16.97
N LEU A 74 6.08 15.39 -17.62
CA LEU A 74 4.83 16.09 -17.35
C LEU A 74 3.94 15.99 -18.58
N ILE A 75 2.73 15.46 -18.40
CA ILE A 75 1.65 15.54 -19.39
C ILE A 75 0.60 16.47 -18.81
N ALA A 76 0.50 17.67 -19.36
CA ALA A 76 -0.55 18.61 -19.02
C ALA A 76 -1.71 18.47 -20.01
N PHE A 77 -2.95 18.50 -19.53
CA PHE A 77 -4.11 18.30 -20.39
C PHE A 77 -5.25 19.28 -20.10
N ASP A 78 -5.95 19.65 -21.16
CA ASP A 78 -7.14 20.50 -21.20
C ASP A 78 -8.03 20.11 -22.39
N ASP A 79 -8.32 21.00 -23.34
CA ASP A 79 -8.78 20.68 -24.71
C ASP A 79 -7.68 20.03 -25.57
N GLU A 80 -6.41 20.25 -25.24
CA GLU A 80 -5.23 19.72 -25.90
C GLU A 80 -4.28 19.08 -24.87
N ILE A 81 -3.31 18.30 -25.35
CA ILE A 81 -2.19 17.82 -24.53
C ILE A 81 -0.91 18.59 -24.80
N GLU A 82 -0.16 18.85 -23.72
CA GLU A 82 1.23 19.28 -23.80
C GLU A 82 2.13 18.33 -23.01
N TYR A 83 3.25 17.96 -23.62
CA TYR A 83 4.22 17.05 -23.04
C TYR A 83 5.55 17.77 -22.81
N TYR A 84 6.10 17.55 -21.62
CA TYR A 84 7.39 18.08 -21.23
C TYR A 84 8.24 16.99 -20.56
N GLU A 85 9.54 17.03 -20.82
CA GLU A 85 10.56 16.34 -20.02
C GLU A 85 11.35 17.42 -19.30
N LEU A 86 11.19 17.49 -17.97
CA LEU A 86 11.72 18.58 -17.14
C LEU A 86 12.64 18.02 -16.07
N LYS A 87 13.63 18.82 -15.67
CA LYS A 87 14.35 18.61 -14.41
C LYS A 87 13.56 19.20 -13.26
N ILE A 88 13.69 18.58 -12.08
CA ILE A 88 13.05 19.09 -10.87
C ILE A 88 13.47 20.54 -10.55
N SER A 89 14.72 20.91 -10.86
CA SER A 89 15.21 22.29 -10.68
C SER A 89 14.53 23.34 -11.56
N GLU A 90 13.84 22.92 -12.62
CA GLU A 90 13.17 23.83 -13.56
C GLU A 90 11.76 24.21 -13.10
N LEU A 91 11.15 23.39 -12.22
CA LEU A 91 9.77 23.56 -11.75
C LEU A 91 9.48 24.94 -11.14
N SER A 92 10.40 25.51 -10.36
CA SER A 92 10.15 26.78 -9.64
C SER A 92 9.99 27.98 -10.57
N ASN A 93 10.43 27.88 -11.83
CA ASN A 93 10.32 28.93 -12.83
C ASN A 93 9.51 28.48 -14.05
N PHE A 94 8.89 27.30 -13.98
CA PHE A 94 8.10 26.78 -15.10
C PHE A 94 6.74 27.46 -15.10
N ASP A 95 6.51 28.29 -16.11
CA ASP A 95 5.28 29.06 -16.27
C ASP A 95 4.23 28.21 -16.98
N MET A 96 3.16 27.88 -16.25
CA MET A 96 2.03 27.13 -16.75
C MET A 96 0.76 27.62 -16.04
N GLY A 97 -0.17 28.14 -16.83
CA GLY A 97 -1.49 28.53 -16.36
C GLY A 97 -2.57 27.55 -16.76
N ALA A 98 -3.77 27.78 -16.22
CA ALA A 98 -4.99 27.08 -16.63
C ALA A 98 -5.46 27.49 -18.04
N ARG A 99 -6.20 26.61 -18.71
CA ARG A 99 -6.79 26.73 -20.05
C ARG A 99 -8.18 26.12 -20.09
N ASP A 100 -8.91 26.27 -21.19
CA ASP A 100 -10.27 25.75 -21.30
C ASP A 100 -10.31 24.24 -21.57
N GLY A 101 -11.35 23.57 -21.08
CA GLY A 101 -11.64 22.17 -21.40
C GLY A 101 -10.99 21.11 -20.53
N THR A 102 -11.46 19.86 -20.67
CA THR A 102 -10.95 18.70 -19.91
C THR A 102 -11.18 17.41 -20.71
N TYR A 103 -10.16 16.98 -21.46
CA TYR A 103 -10.15 15.78 -22.29
C TYR A 103 -8.95 14.91 -21.92
N MET A 104 -9.17 13.62 -21.63
CA MET A 104 -8.15 12.72 -21.09
C MET A 104 -7.72 11.63 -22.09
N TYR A 105 -8.43 11.44 -23.19
CA TYR A 105 -8.10 10.41 -24.19
C TYR A 105 -6.70 10.61 -24.76
N GLU A 106 -6.36 11.83 -25.15
CA GLU A 106 -5.04 12.16 -25.69
C GLU A 106 -3.94 11.97 -24.65
N THR A 107 -4.23 12.25 -23.37
CA THR A 107 -3.32 12.01 -22.24
C THR A 107 -2.95 10.54 -22.12
N VAL A 108 -3.94 9.64 -22.20
CA VAL A 108 -3.70 8.18 -22.15
C VAL A 108 -2.95 7.71 -23.39
N THR A 109 -3.26 8.28 -24.55
CA THR A 109 -2.53 7.99 -25.80
C THR A 109 -1.06 8.39 -25.67
N LYS A 110 -0.78 9.58 -25.15
CA LYS A 110 0.58 10.06 -24.92
C LYS A 110 1.32 9.20 -23.90
N LEU A 111 0.64 8.83 -22.82
CA LEU A 111 1.19 7.90 -21.83
C LEU A 111 1.57 6.57 -22.47
N SER A 112 0.74 6.05 -23.39
CA SER A 112 1.03 4.81 -24.12
C SER A 112 2.30 4.94 -24.98
N GLU A 113 2.50 6.07 -25.66
CA GLU A 113 3.76 6.34 -26.40
C GLU A 113 4.98 6.35 -25.47
N LEU A 114 4.85 6.96 -24.28
CA LEU A 114 5.93 6.97 -23.29
C LEU A 114 6.26 5.56 -22.79
N PHE A 115 5.25 4.73 -22.53
CA PHE A 115 5.45 3.34 -22.13
C PHE A 115 6.22 2.55 -23.20
N GLU A 116 5.95 2.77 -24.48
CA GLU A 116 6.74 2.16 -25.56
C GLU A 116 8.19 2.64 -25.59
N ILE A 117 8.43 3.94 -25.33
CA ILE A 117 9.78 4.51 -25.24
C ILE A 117 10.52 3.91 -24.04
N PHE A 118 9.89 3.86 -22.88
CA PHE A 118 10.43 3.28 -21.65
C PHE A 118 10.79 1.81 -21.84
N HIS A 119 9.88 1.03 -22.44
CA HIS A 119 10.15 -0.36 -22.75
C HIS A 119 11.37 -0.52 -23.67
N LYS A 120 11.48 0.28 -24.74
CA LYS A 120 12.66 0.29 -25.63
C LYS A 120 13.97 0.67 -24.91
N GLN A 121 13.88 1.42 -23.82
CA GLN A 121 15.00 1.82 -22.98
C GLN A 121 15.27 0.86 -21.80
N ASN A 122 14.54 -0.26 -21.71
CA ASN A 122 14.57 -1.19 -20.58
C ASN A 122 14.23 -0.53 -19.23
N VAL A 123 13.32 0.45 -19.26
CA VAL A 123 12.71 1.02 -18.05
C VAL A 123 11.45 0.21 -17.73
N GLU A 124 11.46 -0.44 -16.58
CA GLU A 124 10.34 -1.27 -16.12
C GLU A 124 9.61 -0.67 -14.91
N LEU A 125 10.20 0.34 -14.27
CA LEU A 125 9.74 0.89 -12.98
C LEU A 125 9.20 2.29 -13.19
N LEU A 126 7.89 2.44 -12.96
CA LEU A 126 7.17 3.68 -13.26
C LEU A 126 6.38 4.17 -12.07
N ARG A 127 6.45 5.47 -11.81
CA ARG A 127 5.54 6.20 -10.91
C ARG A 127 4.65 7.09 -11.74
N ILE A 128 3.35 7.06 -11.47
CA ILE A 128 2.37 7.94 -12.11
C ILE A 128 1.59 8.66 -11.01
N LEU A 129 1.58 9.98 -11.06
CA LEU A 129 0.70 10.81 -10.24
C LEU A 129 -0.24 11.59 -11.14
N THR A 130 -1.53 11.29 -11.06
CA THR A 130 -2.57 12.00 -11.80
C THR A 130 -3.27 13.00 -10.89
N ILE A 131 -3.40 14.26 -11.32
CA ILE A 131 -4.04 15.33 -10.56
C ILE A 131 -5.10 15.97 -11.44
N SER A 132 -6.35 15.98 -10.99
CA SER A 132 -7.47 16.60 -11.71
C SER A 132 -8.51 17.16 -10.75
N ASP A 133 -9.25 18.19 -11.18
CA ASP A 133 -10.40 18.75 -10.45
C ASP A 133 -11.74 18.65 -11.20
N GLY A 134 -11.71 18.32 -12.50
CA GLY A 134 -12.86 18.38 -13.40
C GLY A 134 -13.44 17.03 -13.83
N GLU A 135 -14.62 17.10 -14.44
CA GLU A 135 -15.18 15.99 -15.21
C GLU A 135 -14.56 15.99 -16.61
N ILE A 136 -14.33 14.80 -17.18
CA ILE A 136 -13.80 14.70 -18.55
C ILE A 136 -14.95 14.57 -19.55
N ALA A 137 -14.79 15.16 -20.74
CA ALA A 137 -15.81 15.11 -21.78
C ALA A 137 -15.76 13.82 -22.64
N ASP A 138 -14.65 13.08 -22.61
CA ASP A 138 -14.30 11.97 -23.49
C ASP A 138 -14.10 10.64 -22.73
N THR A 139 -15.02 10.35 -21.79
CA THR A 139 -14.92 9.20 -20.89
C THR A 139 -14.82 7.86 -21.63
N GLU A 140 -15.61 7.63 -22.68
CA GLU A 140 -15.62 6.33 -23.39
C GLU A 140 -14.33 6.07 -24.18
N GLU A 141 -13.79 7.10 -24.84
CA GLU A 141 -12.50 7.07 -25.51
C GLU A 141 -11.38 6.82 -24.51
N THR A 142 -11.40 7.54 -23.38
CA THR A 142 -10.43 7.41 -22.29
C THR A 142 -10.41 6.00 -21.71
N ILE A 143 -11.57 5.41 -21.42
CA ILE A 143 -11.69 4.02 -20.93
C ILE A 143 -11.07 3.05 -21.95
N ARG A 144 -11.42 3.17 -23.23
CA ARG A 144 -10.89 2.28 -24.28
C ARG A 144 -9.38 2.40 -24.45
N ALA A 145 -8.84 3.60 -24.35
CA ALA A 145 -7.40 3.83 -24.42
C ALA A 145 -6.69 3.23 -23.18
N ALA A 146 -7.27 3.42 -21.99
CA ALA A 146 -6.71 2.94 -20.74
C ALA A 146 -6.73 1.41 -20.64
N ASP A 147 -7.79 0.75 -21.11
CA ASP A 147 -7.86 -0.72 -21.20
C ASP A 147 -6.72 -1.28 -22.08
N LYS A 148 -6.45 -0.65 -23.23
CA LYS A 148 -5.33 -1.04 -24.11
C LYS A 148 -3.99 -0.85 -23.41
N LEU A 149 -3.81 0.27 -22.71
CA LEU A 149 -2.59 0.54 -21.96
C LEU A 149 -2.41 -0.45 -20.80
N ALA A 150 -3.46 -0.77 -20.05
CA ALA A 150 -3.42 -1.78 -18.99
C ALA A 150 -2.99 -3.15 -19.52
N ALA A 151 -3.52 -3.57 -20.67
CA ALA A 151 -3.09 -4.79 -21.35
C ALA A 151 -1.60 -4.74 -21.76
N TYR A 152 -1.12 -3.58 -22.22
CA TYR A 152 0.30 -3.36 -22.52
C TYR A 152 1.18 -3.50 -21.27
N VAL A 153 0.80 -2.87 -20.15
CA VAL A 153 1.50 -2.96 -18.87
C VAL A 153 1.67 -4.41 -18.42
N THR A 154 0.62 -5.22 -18.54
CA THR A 154 0.65 -6.65 -18.21
C THR A 154 1.55 -7.42 -19.16
N LYS A 155 1.37 -7.27 -20.48
CA LYS A 155 2.13 -7.98 -21.52
C LYS A 155 3.64 -7.79 -21.40
N PHE A 156 4.08 -6.58 -21.02
CA PHE A 156 5.50 -6.25 -20.88
C PHE A 156 5.99 -6.29 -19.43
N ASN A 157 5.19 -6.86 -18.52
CA ASN A 157 5.50 -7.02 -17.10
C ASN A 157 6.04 -5.74 -16.43
N MET A 158 5.49 -4.58 -16.78
CA MET A 158 5.94 -3.30 -16.22
C MET A 158 5.42 -3.14 -14.79
N SER A 159 6.28 -2.66 -13.89
CA SER A 159 5.93 -2.34 -12.50
C SER A 159 5.52 -0.88 -12.39
N VAL A 160 4.22 -0.65 -12.23
CA VAL A 160 3.64 0.69 -12.22
C VAL A 160 3.01 0.95 -10.87
N ASN A 161 3.47 2.00 -10.19
CA ASN A 161 2.74 2.61 -9.09
C ASN A 161 1.95 3.82 -9.61
N SER A 162 0.65 3.66 -9.84
CA SER A 162 -0.24 4.73 -10.30
C SER A 162 -1.14 5.22 -9.15
N GLN A 163 -1.10 6.51 -8.89
CA GLN A 163 -1.80 7.18 -7.80
C GLN A 163 -2.53 8.41 -8.34
N ALA A 164 -3.62 8.80 -7.68
CA ALA A 164 -4.46 9.90 -8.16
C ALA A 164 -4.89 10.85 -7.03
N VAL A 165 -5.02 12.12 -7.41
CA VAL A 165 -5.44 13.22 -6.54
C VAL A 165 -6.68 13.89 -7.14
N ARG A 166 -7.76 13.96 -6.36
CA ARG A 166 -8.93 14.79 -6.66
C ARG A 166 -8.71 16.16 -6.05
N TRP A 167 -8.33 17.11 -6.88
CA TRP A 167 -8.22 18.51 -6.50
C TRP A 167 -9.63 19.10 -6.33
N TYR A 168 -9.90 19.77 -5.20
CA TYR A 168 -11.23 20.27 -4.79
C TYR A 168 -12.37 19.22 -4.68
N GLY A 169 -12.07 17.92 -4.76
CA GLY A 169 -13.05 16.84 -4.56
C GLY A 169 -14.15 16.74 -5.63
N LYS A 170 -13.99 17.40 -6.78
CA LYS A 170 -14.98 17.41 -7.88
C LYS A 170 -14.60 16.57 -9.10
N ALA A 171 -13.35 16.13 -9.20
CA ALA A 171 -12.87 15.38 -10.35
C ALA A 171 -13.68 14.12 -10.65
N ASP A 172 -13.81 13.77 -11.94
CA ASP A 172 -14.42 12.53 -12.39
C ASP A 172 -13.60 11.33 -11.93
N THR A 173 -14.12 10.67 -10.89
CA THR A 173 -13.54 9.46 -10.32
C THR A 173 -13.41 8.34 -11.35
N THR A 174 -14.28 8.26 -12.36
CA THR A 174 -14.21 7.25 -13.43
C THR A 174 -12.95 7.44 -14.27
N ALA A 175 -12.69 8.69 -14.70
CA ALA A 175 -11.49 9.07 -15.44
C ALA A 175 -10.22 8.76 -14.64
N LEU A 176 -10.17 9.16 -13.37
CA LEU A 176 -9.02 8.86 -12.50
C LEU A 176 -8.84 7.37 -12.28
N CYS A 177 -9.92 6.60 -12.15
CA CYS A 177 -9.85 5.14 -12.08
C CYS A 177 -9.23 4.51 -13.34
N CYS A 178 -9.42 5.11 -14.52
CA CYS A 178 -8.81 4.62 -15.76
C CYS A 178 -7.27 4.65 -15.71
N LEU A 179 -6.67 5.60 -14.97
CA LEU A 179 -5.23 5.64 -14.76
C LEU A 179 -4.80 4.84 -13.53
N LEU A 180 -5.63 4.78 -12.49
CA LEU A 180 -5.37 3.96 -11.29
C LEU A 180 -5.36 2.45 -11.57
N GLN A 181 -6.10 1.96 -12.56
CA GLN A 181 -6.06 0.52 -12.92
C GLN A 181 -4.70 0.07 -13.46
N LEU A 182 -3.83 1.00 -13.88
CA LEU A 182 -2.46 0.69 -14.29
C LEU A 182 -1.59 0.26 -13.09
N ASN A 183 -1.98 0.67 -11.88
CA ASN A 183 -1.24 0.36 -10.67
C ASN A 183 -1.23 -1.15 -10.40
N ASN A 184 -0.04 -1.70 -10.23
CA ASN A 184 0.17 -3.12 -9.99
C ASN A 184 1.24 -3.42 -8.94
N VAL A 185 1.68 -2.39 -8.22
CA VAL A 185 2.75 -2.50 -7.22
C VAL A 185 2.19 -2.32 -5.80
N THR A 186 1.30 -1.35 -5.62
CA THR A 186 0.72 -1.01 -4.31
C THR A 186 -0.80 -1.01 -4.37
N LYS A 187 -1.46 -0.70 -3.25
CA LYS A 187 -2.85 -0.25 -3.25
C LYS A 187 -2.97 1.04 -4.08
N SER A 188 -4.01 1.11 -4.91
CA SER A 188 -4.39 2.34 -5.60
C SER A 188 -5.08 3.28 -4.63
N ASN A 189 -4.58 4.50 -4.50
CA ASN A 189 -5.18 5.51 -3.65
C ASN A 189 -5.71 6.66 -4.48
N LEU A 190 -6.90 7.12 -4.09
CA LEU A 190 -7.53 8.32 -4.58
C LEU A 190 -7.65 9.29 -3.41
N VAL A 191 -6.72 10.22 -3.32
CA VAL A 191 -6.71 11.19 -2.22
C VAL A 191 -7.37 12.48 -2.63
N GLU A 192 -8.02 13.13 -1.67
CA GLU A 192 -8.52 14.48 -1.85
C GLU A 192 -7.46 15.46 -1.40
N SER A 193 -7.31 16.53 -2.15
CA SER A 193 -6.48 17.66 -1.77
C SER A 193 -7.21 18.94 -2.16
N ASN A 194 -7.02 19.97 -1.36
CA ASN A 194 -7.63 21.27 -1.62
C ASN A 194 -6.58 22.38 -1.57
N TYR A 195 -6.98 23.54 -2.08
CA TYR A 195 -6.10 24.70 -2.18
C TYR A 195 -5.73 25.32 -0.82
N GLU A 196 -6.61 25.17 0.18
CA GLU A 196 -6.44 25.72 1.53
C GLU A 196 -5.41 24.94 2.36
N GLU A 197 -5.14 23.68 2.00
CA GLU A 197 -4.08 22.89 2.63
C GLU A 197 -2.70 23.56 2.46
N GLY A 198 -1.90 23.51 3.52
CA GLY A 198 -0.53 23.99 3.50
C GLY A 198 0.34 23.21 2.50
N LEU A 199 1.25 23.90 1.82
CA LEU A 199 2.10 23.33 0.76
C LEU A 199 2.86 22.08 1.23
N GLU A 200 3.45 22.12 2.43
CA GLU A 200 4.17 21.01 3.04
C GLU A 200 3.26 19.81 3.28
N THR A 201 2.04 20.04 3.78
CA THR A 201 1.07 18.97 4.05
C THR A 201 0.62 18.33 2.74
N THR A 202 0.24 19.13 1.73
CA THR A 202 -0.15 18.59 0.41
C THR A 202 0.97 17.76 -0.19
N ALA A 203 2.21 18.29 -0.24
CA ALA A 203 3.36 17.58 -0.78
C ALA A 203 3.66 16.28 -0.03
N LYS A 204 3.55 16.30 1.30
CA LYS A 204 3.76 15.12 2.15
C LYS A 204 2.72 14.05 1.87
N ASN A 205 1.44 14.42 1.84
CA ASN A 205 0.35 13.48 1.57
C ASN A 205 0.53 12.81 0.20
N TRP A 206 0.97 13.56 -0.81
CA TRP A 206 1.23 13.01 -2.15
C TRP A 206 2.46 12.10 -2.16
N ALA A 207 3.53 12.47 -1.46
CA ALA A 207 4.74 11.64 -1.38
C ALA A 207 4.48 10.33 -0.62
N GLU A 208 3.61 10.34 0.39
CA GLU A 208 3.21 9.15 1.15
C GLU A 208 2.50 8.10 0.27
N LEU A 209 1.87 8.50 -0.84
CA LEU A 209 1.29 7.56 -1.83
C LEU A 209 2.34 6.66 -2.49
N PHE A 210 3.60 7.09 -2.49
CA PHE A 210 4.73 6.36 -3.08
C PHE A 210 5.69 5.79 -2.02
N ALA A 211 5.48 6.07 -0.73
CA ALA A 211 6.38 5.65 0.34
C ALA A 211 6.55 4.11 0.42
N SER A 212 5.51 3.37 0.04
CA SER A 212 5.47 1.90 0.09
C SER A 212 5.61 1.23 -1.29
N ASP A 213 6.02 1.97 -2.31
CA ASP A 213 6.04 1.44 -3.68
C ASP A 213 7.22 0.54 -3.99
N LYS A 214 8.29 0.70 -3.22
CA LYS A 214 9.43 -0.23 -3.21
C LYS A 214 10.02 -0.44 -4.61
N LEU A 215 9.82 0.54 -5.51
CA LEU A 215 10.43 0.59 -6.84
C LEU A 215 11.94 0.83 -6.76
N MET A 216 12.44 1.17 -5.58
CA MET A 216 13.86 1.39 -5.32
C MET A 216 14.60 0.12 -4.84
N THR A 217 13.99 -1.08 -4.91
CA THR A 217 14.66 -2.33 -4.53
C THR A 217 15.17 -3.09 -5.75
N ASP A 218 16.41 -3.60 -5.68
CA ASP A 218 17.09 -4.35 -6.74
C ASP A 218 17.18 -5.85 -6.50
N ILE A 219 16.48 -6.34 -5.49
CA ILE A 219 16.48 -7.75 -5.13
C ILE A 219 15.64 -8.49 -6.18
N ILE A 220 16.30 -9.26 -7.04
CA ILE A 220 15.62 -10.07 -8.05
C ILE A 220 15.75 -11.54 -7.68
N LEU A 221 14.62 -12.20 -7.47
CA LEU A 221 14.51 -13.65 -7.42
C LEU A 221 14.45 -14.18 -8.85
N LYS A 222 15.48 -14.91 -9.26
CA LYS A 222 15.54 -15.56 -10.58
C LYS A 222 15.24 -17.04 -10.46
N GLY A 223 14.35 -17.52 -11.30
CA GLY A 223 14.09 -18.94 -11.55
C GLY A 223 14.85 -19.44 -12.77
N ASP A 224 14.87 -20.76 -12.92
CA ASP A 224 15.40 -21.44 -14.11
C ASP A 224 14.42 -21.45 -15.29
N LYS A 225 13.15 -21.10 -15.04
CA LYS A 225 12.04 -21.07 -16.00
C LYS A 225 11.04 -19.98 -15.62
N GLU A 226 10.16 -19.67 -16.56
CA GLU A 226 9.00 -18.80 -16.35
C GLU A 226 7.96 -19.46 -15.44
N ILE A 227 8.02 -19.13 -14.15
CA ILE A 227 7.15 -19.74 -13.13
C ILE A 227 6.46 -18.72 -12.23
N PHE A 228 6.98 -17.50 -12.12
CA PHE A 228 6.42 -16.49 -11.22
C PHE A 228 5.20 -15.86 -11.85
N LEU A 229 4.10 -15.85 -11.12
CA LEU A 229 2.87 -15.19 -11.53
C LEU A 229 2.77 -13.85 -10.79
N LYS A 230 2.35 -12.82 -11.52
CA LYS A 230 2.09 -11.49 -10.95
C LYS A 230 0.85 -11.53 -10.05
N ASN A 231 -0.23 -12.11 -10.56
CA ASN A 231 -1.41 -12.49 -9.80
C ASN A 231 -1.72 -13.97 -10.01
N PRO A 232 -2.42 -14.63 -9.07
CA PRO A 232 -2.67 -16.06 -9.20
C PRO A 232 -3.63 -16.47 -10.32
N TRP A 233 -4.45 -15.54 -10.82
CA TRP A 233 -5.33 -15.75 -11.98
C TRP A 233 -4.66 -15.39 -13.31
N ASP A 234 -3.41 -14.90 -13.30
CA ASP A 234 -2.68 -14.62 -14.52
C ASP A 234 -2.19 -15.92 -15.18
N THR A 235 -2.16 -15.92 -16.51
CA THR A 235 -1.71 -17.08 -17.30
C THR A 235 -0.23 -17.00 -17.70
N GLU A 236 0.26 -15.78 -17.84
CA GLU A 236 1.64 -15.43 -18.19
C GLU A 236 2.52 -15.48 -16.94
N ALA A 237 3.66 -16.14 -17.06
CA ALA A 237 4.63 -16.28 -15.98
C ALA A 237 5.97 -15.67 -16.40
N THR A 238 6.77 -15.28 -15.42
CA THR A 238 8.12 -14.74 -15.64
C THR A 238 9.17 -15.58 -14.95
N ASP A 239 10.41 -15.52 -15.43
CA ASP A 239 11.57 -16.19 -14.84
C ASP A 239 12.25 -15.34 -13.75
N ASN A 240 11.75 -14.12 -13.54
CA ASN A 240 12.27 -13.19 -12.57
C ASN A 240 11.14 -12.50 -11.82
N LEU A 241 11.35 -12.29 -10.53
CA LEU A 241 10.42 -11.59 -9.65
C LEU A 241 11.22 -10.61 -8.79
N ARG A 242 10.76 -9.36 -8.76
CA ARG A 242 11.34 -8.35 -7.87
C ARG A 242 10.82 -8.57 -6.45
N LEU A 243 11.75 -8.70 -5.52
CA LEU A 243 11.48 -8.85 -4.10
C LEU A 243 11.82 -7.56 -3.34
N GLN A 244 11.29 -7.50 -2.14
CA GLN A 244 11.43 -6.41 -1.20
C GLN A 244 12.20 -6.92 0.01
N SER A 245 12.86 -6.04 0.75
CA SER A 245 13.33 -6.38 2.08
C SER A 245 12.12 -6.73 2.96
N GLY A 246 12.26 -7.77 3.79
CA GLY A 246 11.21 -8.29 4.64
C GLY A 246 10.41 -9.41 3.99
N GLU A 247 9.16 -9.54 4.41
CA GLU A 247 8.25 -10.59 3.96
C GLU A 247 7.71 -10.30 2.55
N ASN A 248 7.75 -11.32 1.68
CA ASN A 248 7.19 -11.27 0.35
C ASN A 248 6.31 -12.50 0.13
N VAL A 249 5.09 -12.26 -0.37
CA VAL A 249 4.15 -13.30 -0.79
C VAL A 249 3.87 -13.14 -2.27
N PHE A 250 4.03 -14.24 -3.02
CA PHE A 250 3.82 -14.32 -4.47
C PHE A 250 3.38 -15.72 -4.89
N TRP A 251 3.08 -15.90 -6.18
CA TRP A 251 2.57 -17.17 -6.71
C TRP A 251 3.54 -17.78 -7.72
N CYS A 252 3.59 -19.12 -7.71
CA CYS A 252 4.32 -19.90 -8.69
C CYS A 252 3.36 -20.85 -9.41
N LYS A 253 3.42 -20.86 -10.74
CA LYS A 253 2.64 -21.76 -11.61
C LYS A 253 2.96 -23.23 -11.37
N GLU A 254 4.21 -23.53 -11.05
CA GLU A 254 4.68 -24.88 -10.71
C GLU A 254 5.76 -24.82 -9.62
N LYS A 255 6.18 -26.00 -9.14
CA LYS A 255 7.21 -26.09 -8.10
C LYS A 255 8.56 -25.61 -8.64
N PRO A 256 9.18 -24.56 -8.05
CA PRO A 256 10.47 -24.06 -8.52
C PRO A 256 11.60 -25.08 -8.36
N SER A 257 12.48 -25.20 -9.36
CA SER A 257 13.56 -26.20 -9.42
C SER A 257 14.91 -25.64 -8.94
N ASP A 258 15.30 -24.44 -9.37
CA ASP A 258 16.46 -23.68 -8.87
C ASP A 258 16.07 -22.20 -8.76
N LEU A 259 16.35 -21.59 -7.62
CA LEU A 259 16.01 -20.20 -7.35
C LEU A 259 17.22 -19.47 -6.80
N LYS A 260 17.48 -18.26 -7.32
CA LYS A 260 18.64 -17.47 -6.94
C LYS A 260 18.27 -16.03 -6.62
N ILE A 261 18.87 -15.49 -5.56
CA ILE A 261 18.93 -14.05 -5.26
C ILE A 261 20.41 -13.67 -5.28
N ASP A 262 20.79 -12.69 -6.10
CA ASP A 262 22.18 -12.23 -6.24
C ASP A 262 23.19 -13.38 -6.43
N THR A 263 22.86 -14.31 -7.34
CA THR A 263 23.61 -15.56 -7.62
C THR A 263 23.61 -16.64 -6.53
N LYS A 264 23.07 -16.36 -5.34
CA LYS A 264 23.01 -17.32 -4.22
C LYS A 264 21.73 -18.13 -4.30
N SER A 265 21.85 -19.46 -4.19
CA SER A 265 20.69 -20.34 -4.14
C SER A 265 19.83 -20.08 -2.90
N VAL A 266 18.52 -20.06 -3.10
CA VAL A 266 17.51 -19.92 -2.06
C VAL A 266 17.16 -21.30 -1.52
N LYS A 267 17.17 -21.47 -0.19
CA LYS A 267 16.73 -22.72 0.45
C LYS A 267 15.22 -22.83 0.31
N LYS A 268 14.71 -23.99 -0.09
CA LYS A 268 13.28 -24.22 -0.31
C LYS A 268 12.74 -25.23 0.69
N THR A 269 11.60 -24.91 1.28
CA THR A 269 10.82 -25.80 2.15
C THR A 269 9.43 -25.93 1.55
N VAL A 270 9.07 -27.15 1.15
CA VAL A 270 7.74 -27.45 0.60
C VAL A 270 6.87 -28.00 1.71
N ASN A 271 5.80 -27.29 2.03
CA ASN A 271 4.81 -27.71 3.00
C ASN A 271 3.84 -28.71 2.37
N THR A 272 3.24 -29.59 3.19
CA THR A 272 2.36 -30.67 2.70
C THR A 272 1.02 -30.17 2.20
N SER A 273 0.42 -29.20 2.90
CA SER A 273 -0.85 -28.58 2.54
C SER A 273 -0.95 -27.21 3.23
N ILE A 274 -1.60 -26.25 2.57
CA ILE A 274 -1.95 -24.99 3.21
C ILE A 274 -3.21 -25.18 4.05
N THR A 275 -3.24 -24.64 5.26
CA THR A 275 -4.48 -24.54 6.05
C THR A 275 -5.21 -23.25 5.69
N TYR A 276 -6.50 -23.19 6.01
CA TYR A 276 -7.28 -21.97 5.81
C TYR A 276 -6.68 -20.77 6.55
N GLU A 277 -6.23 -20.96 7.78
CA GLU A 277 -5.62 -19.91 8.60
C GLU A 277 -4.32 -19.38 7.99
N LYS A 278 -3.45 -20.26 7.47
CA LYS A 278 -2.21 -19.83 6.83
C LYS A 278 -2.48 -19.16 5.48
N LEU A 279 -3.48 -19.62 4.73
CA LEU A 279 -3.92 -18.94 3.52
C LEU A 279 -4.42 -17.52 3.84
N GLN A 280 -5.28 -17.37 4.85
CA GLN A 280 -5.75 -16.06 5.29
C GLN A 280 -4.60 -15.17 5.74
N GLU A 281 -3.64 -15.70 6.50
CA GLU A 281 -2.44 -14.97 6.94
C GLU A 281 -1.66 -14.43 5.74
N LEU A 282 -1.37 -15.28 4.74
CA LEU A 282 -0.61 -14.93 3.55
C LEU A 282 -1.35 -13.94 2.64
N LEU A 283 -2.68 -14.04 2.56
CA LEU A 283 -3.51 -13.18 1.72
C LEU A 283 -3.94 -11.89 2.40
N TYR A 284 -3.77 -11.75 3.72
CA TYR A 284 -4.36 -10.67 4.50
C TYR A 284 -4.01 -9.27 3.99
N GLU A 285 -2.75 -9.02 3.63
CA GLU A 285 -2.36 -7.71 3.10
C GLU A 285 -2.71 -7.54 1.61
N ARG A 286 -2.82 -8.65 0.89
CA ARG A 286 -3.14 -8.66 -0.54
C ARG A 286 -4.63 -8.51 -0.79
N ILE A 287 -5.50 -8.96 0.12
CA ILE A 287 -6.94 -8.93 -0.11
C ILE A 287 -7.49 -7.52 -0.22
N ASP A 288 -6.98 -6.58 0.59
CA ASP A 288 -7.37 -5.17 0.48
C ASP A 288 -7.04 -4.65 -0.92
N VAL A 289 -5.86 -4.97 -1.46
CA VAL A 289 -5.45 -4.59 -2.83
C VAL A 289 -6.37 -5.20 -3.88
N VAL A 290 -6.77 -6.47 -3.72
CA VAL A 290 -7.73 -7.13 -4.64
C VAL A 290 -9.11 -6.49 -4.57
N ILE A 291 -9.59 -6.18 -3.36
CA ILE A 291 -10.88 -5.52 -3.14
C ILE A 291 -10.88 -4.14 -3.80
N ASP A 292 -9.83 -3.35 -3.59
CA ASP A 292 -9.70 -2.03 -4.21
C ASP A 292 -9.65 -2.15 -5.73
N HIS A 293 -8.92 -3.12 -6.26
CA HIS A 293 -8.87 -3.39 -7.69
C HIS A 293 -10.25 -3.75 -8.26
N MET A 294 -11.00 -4.63 -7.60
CA MET A 294 -12.38 -4.96 -7.97
C MET A 294 -13.29 -3.73 -7.96
N LYS A 295 -13.18 -2.88 -6.94
CA LYS A 295 -13.96 -1.63 -6.85
C LYS A 295 -13.62 -0.66 -7.98
N MET A 296 -12.34 -0.53 -8.34
CA MET A 296 -11.91 0.29 -9.49
C MET A 296 -12.48 -0.24 -10.79
N LEU A 297 -12.32 -1.54 -11.08
CA LEU A 297 -12.88 -2.17 -12.29
C LEU A 297 -14.40 -2.02 -12.34
N LYS A 298 -15.07 -2.07 -11.19
CA LYS A 298 -16.51 -1.85 -11.07
C LYS A 298 -16.93 -0.41 -11.38
N ILE A 299 -16.13 0.58 -10.99
CA ILE A 299 -16.37 2.00 -11.33
C ILE A 299 -16.17 2.26 -12.82
N ILE A 300 -15.09 1.72 -13.41
CA ILE A 300 -14.77 1.89 -14.83
C ILE A 300 -15.82 1.20 -15.71
N GLU A 301 -16.28 0.03 -15.28
CA GLU A 301 -17.31 -0.77 -15.94
C GLU A 301 -16.99 -1.21 -17.38
N SER A 302 -15.70 -1.29 -17.74
CA SER A 302 -15.26 -1.74 -19.06
C SER A 302 -15.51 -3.24 -19.29
N ALA A 303 -15.55 -3.66 -20.56
CA ALA A 303 -15.73 -5.07 -20.91
C ALA A 303 -14.57 -5.94 -20.40
N SER A 304 -13.33 -5.47 -20.59
CA SER A 304 -12.12 -6.15 -20.11
C SER A 304 -12.08 -6.19 -18.57
N GLY A 305 -12.54 -5.13 -17.90
CA GLY A 305 -12.67 -5.08 -16.45
C GLY A 305 -13.68 -6.10 -15.92
N LYS A 306 -14.82 -6.30 -16.60
CA LYS A 306 -15.80 -7.33 -16.25
C LYS A 306 -15.23 -8.74 -16.37
N GLU A 307 -14.45 -9.01 -17.41
CA GLU A 307 -13.76 -10.29 -17.58
C GLU A 307 -12.73 -10.52 -16.47
N THR A 308 -11.94 -9.49 -16.15
CA THR A 308 -10.94 -9.54 -15.07
C THR A 308 -11.59 -9.78 -13.71
N MET A 309 -12.67 -9.07 -13.38
CA MET A 309 -13.44 -9.30 -12.15
C MET A 309 -13.93 -10.74 -12.04
N LYS A 310 -14.40 -11.33 -13.15
CA LYS A 310 -14.84 -12.72 -13.19
C LYS A 310 -13.68 -13.69 -12.93
N LEU A 311 -12.51 -13.47 -13.55
CA LEU A 311 -11.31 -14.30 -13.32
C LEU A 311 -10.89 -14.29 -11.85
N ILE A 312 -10.89 -13.12 -11.21
CA ILE A 312 -10.59 -12.96 -9.79
C ILE A 312 -11.61 -13.74 -8.94
N LEU A 313 -12.92 -13.55 -9.19
CA LEU A 313 -13.97 -14.23 -8.44
C LEU A 313 -13.88 -15.77 -8.59
N ASP A 314 -13.70 -16.25 -9.81
CA ASP A 314 -13.60 -17.67 -10.11
C ASP A 314 -12.37 -18.31 -9.42
N TYR A 315 -11.26 -17.58 -9.34
CA TYR A 315 -10.08 -18.02 -8.58
C TYR A 315 -10.39 -18.20 -7.09
N PHE A 316 -10.95 -17.18 -6.43
CA PHE A 316 -11.26 -17.28 -5.00
C PHE A 316 -12.33 -18.36 -4.71
N LYS A 317 -13.32 -18.55 -5.60
CA LYS A 317 -14.29 -19.65 -5.48
C LYS A 317 -13.63 -21.03 -5.54
N ARG A 318 -12.60 -21.22 -6.38
CA ARG A 318 -11.85 -22.49 -6.45
C ARG A 318 -11.01 -22.72 -5.20
N ILE A 319 -10.28 -21.69 -4.75
CA ILE A 319 -9.45 -21.80 -3.55
C ILE A 319 -10.28 -22.10 -2.30
N GLU A 320 -11.40 -21.41 -2.09
CA GLU A 320 -12.26 -21.67 -0.92
C GLU A 320 -12.92 -23.05 -0.97
N LYS A 321 -13.06 -23.64 -2.15
CA LYS A 321 -13.53 -25.03 -2.30
C LYS A 321 -12.42 -26.04 -1.94
N GLU A 322 -11.17 -25.75 -2.29
CA GLU A 322 -10.02 -26.62 -2.00
C GLU A 322 -9.55 -26.51 -0.56
N VAL A 323 -9.56 -25.30 -0.01
CA VAL A 323 -9.14 -24.95 1.35
C VAL A 323 -10.35 -24.36 2.08
N PRO A 324 -11.34 -25.20 2.48
CA PRO A 324 -12.56 -24.72 3.08
C PRO A 324 -12.30 -24.03 4.43
N PRO A 325 -13.11 -23.02 4.80
CA PRO A 325 -13.01 -22.39 6.10
C PRO A 325 -13.19 -23.41 7.24
N THR A 326 -12.48 -23.22 8.35
CA THR A 326 -12.53 -24.13 9.51
C THR A 326 -13.81 -24.02 10.34
N SER A 327 -14.61 -22.97 10.13
CA SER A 327 -15.95 -22.81 10.70
C SER A 327 -16.94 -22.38 9.61
N GLU A 328 -18.24 -22.65 9.81
CA GLU A 328 -19.30 -22.14 8.93
C GLU A 328 -19.38 -20.62 8.90
N GLU A 329 -18.92 -19.96 9.98
CA GLU A 329 -18.76 -18.51 10.11
C GLU A 329 -17.45 -17.99 9.51
N GLY A 330 -16.64 -18.86 8.90
CA GLY A 330 -15.38 -18.47 8.30
C GLY A 330 -15.61 -17.46 7.19
N PHE A 331 -14.93 -16.32 7.30
CA PHE A 331 -14.91 -15.26 6.30
C PHE A 331 -14.71 -15.81 4.88
N LYS A 332 -15.52 -15.41 3.90
CA LYS A 332 -15.34 -15.82 2.50
C LYS A 332 -15.02 -14.62 1.63
N PHE A 333 -13.84 -14.65 1.04
CA PHE A 333 -13.40 -13.69 0.05
C PHE A 333 -14.35 -13.66 -1.15
N SER A 334 -14.79 -14.82 -1.64
CA SER A 334 -15.65 -14.88 -2.83
C SER A 334 -17.00 -14.16 -2.65
N GLU A 335 -17.59 -14.19 -1.45
CA GLU A 335 -18.87 -13.51 -1.17
C GLU A 335 -18.73 -11.99 -1.25
N ILE A 336 -17.62 -11.44 -0.76
CA ILE A 336 -17.31 -10.00 -0.86
C ILE A 336 -17.08 -9.60 -2.31
N LEU A 337 -16.26 -10.37 -3.03
CA LEU A 337 -15.93 -10.09 -4.42
C LEU A 337 -17.19 -10.16 -5.30
N GLU A 338 -18.07 -11.12 -5.04
CA GLU A 338 -19.37 -11.25 -5.70
C GLU A 338 -20.31 -10.09 -5.37
N SER A 339 -20.29 -9.58 -4.13
CA SER A 339 -21.07 -8.40 -3.74
C SER A 339 -20.63 -7.14 -4.50
N ILE A 340 -19.32 -6.92 -4.66
CA ILE A 340 -18.75 -5.81 -5.45
C ILE A 340 -19.12 -5.95 -6.93
N MET A 341 -18.88 -7.14 -7.50
CA MET A 341 -19.17 -7.40 -8.92
C MET A 341 -20.64 -7.16 -9.25
N ASN A 342 -21.55 -7.58 -8.36
CA ASN A 342 -23.00 -7.47 -8.54
C ASN A 342 -23.61 -6.14 -8.06
N ASP A 343 -22.81 -5.19 -7.55
CA ASP A 343 -23.35 -3.93 -7.06
C ASP A 343 -23.82 -3.02 -8.22
N THR A 344 -25.10 -3.12 -8.56
CA THR A 344 -25.68 -2.32 -9.65
C THR A 344 -25.85 -0.83 -9.30
N LYS A 345 -25.62 -0.42 -8.05
CA LYS A 345 -25.79 0.98 -7.63
C LYS A 345 -24.62 1.85 -8.08
N VAL A 346 -23.42 1.27 -8.19
CA VAL A 346 -22.17 1.99 -8.53
C VAL A 346 -22.29 2.83 -9.80
N LYS A 347 -22.97 2.32 -10.83
CA LYS A 347 -23.16 3.01 -12.11
C LYS A 347 -23.91 4.35 -11.98
N ASN A 348 -24.75 4.48 -10.95
CA ASN A 348 -25.58 5.66 -10.73
C ASN A 348 -24.97 6.61 -9.67
N LEU A 349 -23.79 6.30 -9.14
CA LEU A 349 -23.13 7.13 -8.14
C LEU A 349 -22.51 8.37 -8.82
N THR A 350 -22.59 9.50 -8.14
CA THR A 350 -21.84 10.72 -8.52
C THR A 350 -20.33 10.49 -8.37
N ALA A 351 -19.50 11.37 -8.94
CA ALA A 351 -18.05 11.29 -8.81
C ALA A 351 -17.60 11.24 -7.34
N ALA A 352 -18.18 12.08 -6.47
CA ALA A 352 -17.89 12.07 -5.04
C ALA A 352 -18.31 10.76 -4.36
N GLN A 353 -19.49 10.23 -4.69
CA GLN A 353 -19.96 8.95 -4.14
C GLN A 353 -19.10 7.76 -4.61
N LYS A 354 -18.61 7.78 -5.86
CA LYS A 354 -17.64 6.79 -6.37
C LYS A 354 -16.31 6.86 -5.61
N ALA A 355 -15.85 8.07 -5.27
CA ALA A 355 -14.63 8.23 -4.47
C ALA A 355 -14.82 7.66 -3.06
N GLU A 356 -15.96 7.91 -2.41
CA GLU A 356 -16.29 7.30 -1.12
C GLU A 356 -16.42 5.77 -1.21
N TYR A 357 -17.00 5.25 -2.29
CA TYR A 357 -17.08 3.81 -2.54
C TYR A 357 -15.69 3.15 -2.57
N LEU A 358 -14.67 3.82 -3.15
CA LEU A 358 -13.27 3.35 -3.13
C LEU A 358 -12.66 3.39 -1.72
N LYS A 359 -13.00 4.39 -0.91
CA LYS A 359 -12.48 4.56 0.46
C LYS A 359 -13.13 3.64 1.49
N GLU A 360 -14.35 3.18 1.22
CA GLU A 360 -15.11 2.34 2.14
C GLU A 360 -14.32 1.07 2.50
N GLU A 361 -13.93 0.94 3.77
CA GLU A 361 -13.27 -0.27 4.24
C GLU A 361 -14.27 -1.42 4.21
N VAL A 362 -13.97 -2.46 3.45
CA VAL A 362 -14.68 -3.73 3.60
C VAL A 362 -14.20 -4.36 4.91
N PHE A 363 -15.14 -4.76 5.77
CA PHE A 363 -14.94 -5.15 7.19
C PHE A 363 -14.00 -6.34 7.48
N VAL A 364 -13.15 -6.75 6.53
CA VAL A 364 -12.15 -7.84 6.66
C VAL A 364 -11.28 -7.68 7.91
N LYS A 365 -10.99 -6.44 8.30
CA LYS A 365 -10.06 -6.14 9.40
C LYS A 365 -10.60 -6.40 10.81
N LYS A 366 -11.93 -6.42 11.03
CA LYS A 366 -12.49 -6.54 12.40
C LYS A 366 -12.46 -7.96 12.96
N GLU A 367 -12.60 -8.99 12.13
CA GLU A 367 -12.66 -10.38 12.61
C GLU A 367 -11.28 -11.05 12.70
N VAL A 368 -10.36 -10.74 11.78
CA VAL A 368 -9.02 -11.35 11.73
C VAL A 368 -8.12 -10.82 12.85
N LYS A 369 -8.24 -9.54 13.24
CA LYS A 369 -7.47 -8.98 14.37
C LYS A 369 -7.86 -9.61 15.72
N THR A 370 -9.10 -10.04 15.89
CA THR A 370 -9.55 -10.76 17.09
C THR A 370 -8.96 -12.17 17.18
N GLN A 371 -8.54 -12.76 16.05
CA GLN A 371 -7.90 -14.08 16.00
C GLN A 371 -6.36 -14.03 16.06
N LYS A 372 -5.71 -12.92 15.67
CA LYS A 372 -4.27 -12.69 15.91
C LYS A 372 -4.01 -12.43 17.40
N ARG A 373 -3.96 -13.53 18.17
CA ARG A 373 -3.25 -13.70 19.45
C ARG A 373 -3.36 -12.52 20.43
N THR A 374 -4.36 -12.57 21.31
CA THR A 374 -4.06 -12.34 22.74
C THR A 374 -2.96 -13.33 23.11
N PRO A 375 -1.79 -12.90 23.63
CA PRO A 375 -0.89 -13.81 24.33
C PRO A 375 -1.74 -14.53 25.38
N ARG A 376 -1.68 -15.87 25.38
CA ARG A 376 -2.29 -16.80 26.34
C ARG A 376 -2.64 -16.06 27.64
N ALA A 377 -3.93 -15.76 27.84
CA ALA A 377 -4.40 -15.04 29.01
C ALA A 377 -3.92 -15.78 30.27
N VAL A 378 -2.92 -15.21 30.93
CA VAL A 378 -2.74 -15.39 32.37
C VAL A 378 -3.91 -14.62 32.97
N ASN A 379 -4.77 -15.32 33.71
CA ASN A 379 -5.96 -14.81 34.39
C ASN A 379 -5.91 -13.28 34.64
N GLU A 380 -6.72 -12.51 33.91
CA GLU A 380 -6.88 -11.06 34.16
C GLU A 380 -7.30 -10.76 35.60
N ALA A 381 -7.98 -11.70 36.26
CA ALA A 381 -8.34 -11.60 37.68
C ALA A 381 -7.12 -11.61 38.62
N ASP A 382 -6.06 -12.35 38.29
CA ASP A 382 -4.85 -12.41 39.10
C ASP A 382 -3.98 -11.15 38.89
N ASN A 383 -3.96 -10.59 37.67
CA ASN A 383 -3.26 -9.35 37.36
C ASN A 383 -3.93 -8.10 37.95
N LEU A 384 -5.27 -8.05 37.98
CA LEU A 384 -6.01 -6.96 38.63
C LEU A 384 -5.75 -6.95 40.14
N LYS A 385 -5.70 -8.14 40.75
CA LYS A 385 -5.37 -8.29 42.17
C LYS A 385 -3.93 -7.90 42.49
N GLU A 386 -2.95 -8.34 41.68
CA GLU A 386 -1.56 -7.91 41.85
C GLU A 386 -1.39 -6.39 41.66
N PHE A 387 -2.17 -5.78 40.76
CA PHE A 387 -2.14 -4.33 40.54
C PHE A 387 -2.76 -3.56 41.72
N ASP A 388 -3.89 -4.02 42.26
CA ASP A 388 -4.51 -3.43 43.45
C ASP A 388 -3.61 -3.58 44.69
N ASP A 389 -2.98 -4.75 44.87
CA ASP A 389 -2.02 -4.99 45.95
C ASP A 389 -0.79 -4.08 45.82
N LEU A 390 -0.30 -3.84 44.60
CA LEU A 390 0.80 -2.91 44.33
C LEU A 390 0.40 -1.46 44.61
N ILE A 391 -0.81 -1.04 44.22
CA ILE A 391 -1.31 0.32 44.52
C ILE A 391 -1.44 0.51 46.03
N ASN A 392 -1.94 -0.49 46.76
CA ASN A 392 -2.05 -0.44 48.21
C ASN A 392 -0.69 -0.40 48.89
N GLU A 393 0.29 -1.18 48.44
CA GLU A 393 1.68 -1.14 48.95
C GLU A 393 2.35 0.22 48.69
N ILE A 394 2.13 0.80 47.51
CA ILE A 394 2.64 2.13 47.16
C ILE A 394 1.99 3.19 48.05
N SER A 395 0.66 3.17 48.19
CA SER A 395 -0.07 4.09 49.07
C SER A 395 0.41 4.02 50.52
N SER A 396 0.64 2.82 51.06
CA SER A 396 1.13 2.68 52.45
C SER A 396 2.53 3.27 52.61
N LYS A 397 3.43 3.06 51.64
CA LYS A 397 4.78 3.62 51.68
C LYS A 397 4.78 5.15 51.59
N PHE A 398 3.86 5.74 50.83
CA PHE A 398 3.72 7.20 50.78
C PHE A 398 3.18 7.79 52.09
N GLN A 399 2.32 7.07 52.81
CA GLN A 399 1.89 7.48 54.16
C GLN A 399 3.06 7.50 55.15
N ASP A 400 3.99 6.56 55.06
CA ASP A 400 5.20 6.54 55.89
C ASP A 400 6.13 7.74 55.63
N PHE A 401 6.05 8.36 54.44
CA PHE A 401 6.76 9.60 54.09
C PHE A 401 5.98 10.88 54.44
N GLY A 402 4.84 10.76 55.13
CA GLY A 402 4.00 11.91 55.53
C GLY A 402 3.22 12.54 54.38
N VAL A 403 3.07 11.85 53.25
CA VAL A 403 2.31 12.31 52.09
C VAL A 403 0.93 11.65 52.11
N SER A 404 -0.12 12.40 52.47
CA SER A 404 -1.51 11.93 52.32
C SER A 404 -2.11 12.42 51.00
N PHE A 405 -2.60 11.50 50.19
CA PHE A 405 -3.42 11.83 49.03
C PHE A 405 -4.90 11.78 49.46
N GLY A 406 -5.46 12.95 49.78
CA GLY A 406 -6.90 13.07 49.99
C GLY A 406 -7.65 12.94 48.66
N VAL A 407 -8.36 11.83 48.46
CA VAL A 407 -9.25 11.60 47.31
C VAL A 407 -10.59 12.32 47.56
N GLU A 408 -10.55 13.62 47.81
CA GLU A 408 -11.73 14.47 47.84
C GLU A 408 -11.36 15.85 47.30
N ASN A 409 -11.32 15.99 45.98
CA ASN A 409 -11.79 17.16 45.24
C ASN A 409 -11.55 17.00 43.72
N SER A 410 -12.63 17.13 42.97
CA SER A 410 -12.72 17.08 41.52
C SER A 410 -12.17 18.34 40.86
N ALA A 411 -10.85 18.49 40.85
CA ALA A 411 -10.13 19.37 39.93
C ALA A 411 -8.64 19.01 39.87
N LEU A 412 -8.31 17.76 39.51
CA LEU A 412 -6.95 17.45 39.09
C LEU A 412 -6.75 18.08 37.71
N SER A 413 -5.99 19.19 37.66
CA SER A 413 -5.53 19.72 36.38
C SER A 413 -4.77 18.62 35.62
N VAL A 414 -4.91 18.57 34.30
CA VAL A 414 -4.23 17.61 33.40
C VAL A 414 -2.73 17.51 33.73
N ARG A 415 -2.13 18.60 34.21
CA ARG A 415 -0.73 18.68 34.65
C ARG A 415 -0.39 17.77 35.85
N ASN A 416 -1.30 17.59 36.80
CA ASN A 416 -1.12 16.68 37.95
C ASN A 416 -1.27 15.21 37.54
N LEU A 417 -2.14 14.92 36.56
CA LEU A 417 -2.28 13.58 35.99
C LEU A 417 -1.01 13.17 35.23
N PHE A 418 -0.43 14.10 34.47
CA PHE A 418 0.87 13.90 33.80
C PHE A 418 2.01 13.69 34.79
N LEU A 419 2.05 14.47 35.89
CA LEU A 419 3.09 14.32 36.91
C LEU A 419 2.98 12.96 37.62
N LEU A 420 1.76 12.52 37.93
CA LEU A 420 1.51 11.21 38.53
C LEU A 420 1.90 10.07 37.57
N ALA A 421 1.49 10.15 36.30
CA ALA A 421 1.87 9.17 35.28
C ALA A 421 3.40 9.11 35.09
N PHE A 422 4.08 10.27 35.11
CA PHE A 422 5.53 10.34 35.04
C PHE A 422 6.21 9.70 36.25
N LEU A 423 5.72 9.97 37.47
CA LEU A 423 6.25 9.37 38.70
C LEU A 423 6.05 7.85 38.74
N VAL A 424 4.89 7.36 38.27
CA VAL A 424 4.62 5.92 38.15
C VAL A 424 5.56 5.27 37.14
N MET A 425 5.76 5.88 35.95
CA MET A 425 6.74 5.39 34.97
C MET A 425 8.17 5.37 35.52
N LEU A 426 8.57 6.41 36.25
CA LEU A 426 9.89 6.46 36.89
C LEU A 426 10.05 5.34 37.93
N MET A 427 9.01 5.07 38.71
CA MET A 427 9.03 4.00 39.71
C MET A 427 9.13 2.61 39.07
N ILE A 428 8.37 2.36 38.00
CA ILE A 428 8.43 1.13 37.21
C ILE A 428 9.85 0.95 36.64
N PHE A 429 10.43 2.01 36.07
CA PHE A 429 11.78 1.98 35.53
C PHE A 429 12.82 1.62 36.59
N VAL A 430 12.73 2.20 37.79
CA VAL A 430 13.62 1.88 38.92
C VAL A 430 13.45 0.42 39.39
N LEU A 431 12.23 -0.11 39.41
CA LEU A 431 11.96 -1.50 39.77
C LEU A 431 12.52 -2.48 38.74
N VAL A 432 12.39 -2.18 37.44
CA VAL A 432 12.98 -2.96 36.35
C VAL A 432 14.51 -2.98 36.48
N ILE A 433 15.14 -1.83 36.68
CA ILE A 433 16.61 -1.75 36.89
C ILE A 433 17.03 -2.59 38.09
N ARG A 434 16.31 -2.50 39.22
CA ARG A 434 16.60 -3.31 40.41
C ARG A 434 16.47 -4.80 40.16
N LYS A 435 15.44 -5.23 39.42
CA LYS A 435 15.24 -6.64 39.05
C LYS A 435 16.39 -7.14 38.18
N THR A 436 16.74 -6.39 37.13
CA THR A 436 17.86 -6.72 36.23
C THR A 436 19.19 -6.78 36.98
N LEU A 437 19.46 -5.83 37.89
CA LEU A 437 20.67 -5.84 38.72
C LEU A 437 20.73 -7.06 39.65
N ARG A 438 19.61 -7.48 40.24
CA ARG A 438 19.53 -8.70 41.08
C ARG A 438 19.80 -9.96 40.27
N THR A 439 19.24 -10.07 39.06
CA THR A 439 19.50 -11.20 38.16
C THR A 439 20.99 -11.28 37.80
N LEU A 440 21.58 -10.15 37.40
CA LEU A 440 23.02 -10.06 37.10
C LEU A 440 23.89 -10.41 38.32
N THR A 441 23.55 -9.96 39.53
CA THR A 441 24.32 -10.33 40.73
C THR A 441 24.15 -11.81 41.12
N SER A 442 23.02 -12.43 40.79
CA SER A 442 22.81 -13.87 41.02
C SER A 442 23.60 -14.74 40.04
N GLU A 443 23.71 -14.32 38.78
CA GLU A 443 24.52 -15.00 37.77
C GLU A 443 26.01 -14.89 38.07
N VAL A 444 26.49 -13.72 38.50
CA VAL A 444 27.90 -13.50 38.89
C VAL A 444 28.30 -14.28 40.16
N LYS A 445 27.37 -14.63 41.04
CA LYS A 445 27.64 -15.49 42.21
C LYS A 445 27.68 -16.98 41.88
N ASN A 446 27.14 -17.37 40.73
CA ASN A 446 27.09 -18.75 40.26
C ASN A 446 28.18 -19.06 39.22
N MET A 447 28.99 -18.06 38.85
CA MET A 447 30.27 -18.21 38.16
C MET A 447 31.41 -18.13 39.17
#